data_AF-A0A8S2TN46-F1
#
_entry.id   AF-A0A8S2TN46-F1
#
_cell.length_a   1.000
_cell.length_b   1.000
_cell.length_c   1.000
_cell.angle_alpha   90.00
_cell.angle_beta   90.00
_cell.angle_gamma   90.00
#
_symmetry.space_group_name_H-M   'P 1'
#
loop_
_entity.id
_entity.type
_entity.pdbx_description
1 polymer ?
#
loop_
_entity_poly.entity_id
_entity_poly.type
_entity_poly.pdbx_seq_one_letter_code
_entity_poly.pdbx_strand_id
1 'polypeptide(L)'
;MNNDICHEISKIKSDNFFNLIEEMTSEIEVEILQAQGINNVLSLLRSQDLFHMFQIDCEELQDLRNRACLRLNNGEYMIRPAIKENLDYCINI
;
A
#
# COMPACT_ATOMS: atom_id res chain seq x y z
N MET A 1 -5.22 -18.45 22.13
CA MET A 1 -4.48 -17.22 22.44
C MET A 1 -4.39 -16.25 21.24
N ASN A 2 -5.32 -16.31 20.27
CA ASN A 2 -5.19 -15.57 18.99
C ASN A 2 -6.30 -14.55 18.70
N ASN A 3 -7.42 -14.53 19.45
CA ASN A 3 -8.49 -13.56 19.19
C ASN A 3 -8.17 -12.16 19.71
N ASP A 4 -7.40 -12.04 20.80
CA ASP A 4 -7.09 -10.74 21.40
C ASP A 4 -6.10 -9.93 20.56
N ILE A 5 -5.13 -10.59 19.93
CA ILE A 5 -4.12 -9.94 19.06
C ILE A 5 -4.78 -9.41 17.78
N CYS A 6 -5.59 -10.23 17.08
CA CYS A 6 -6.34 -9.75 15.92
C CYS A 6 -7.28 -8.58 16.27
N HIS A 7 -7.89 -8.62 17.47
CA HIS A 7 -8.73 -7.52 17.93
C HIS A 7 -7.92 -6.24 18.22
N GLU A 8 -6.74 -6.34 18.82
CA GLU A 8 -5.85 -5.20 19.08
C GLU A 8 -5.31 -4.60 17.77
N ILE A 9 -4.84 -5.43 16.83
CA ILE A 9 -4.34 -4.99 15.51
C ILE A 9 -5.43 -4.26 14.70
N SER A 10 -6.68 -4.71 14.80
CA SER A 10 -7.81 -4.04 14.12
C SER A 10 -8.13 -2.64 14.64
N LYS A 11 -7.59 -2.25 15.81
CA LYS A 11 -7.73 -0.91 16.39
C LYS A 11 -6.66 0.07 15.90
N ILE A 12 -5.60 -0.41 15.25
CA ILE A 12 -4.56 0.45 14.67
C ILE A 12 -5.17 1.16 13.45
N LYS A 13 -5.35 2.48 13.59
CA LYS A 13 -5.92 3.36 12.57
C LYS A 13 -5.09 4.64 12.45
N SER A 14 -5.25 5.31 11.31
CA SER A 14 -4.67 6.65 11.08
C SER A 14 -3.15 6.62 11.23
N ASP A 15 -2.55 7.62 11.86
CA ASP A 15 -1.09 7.81 11.94
C ASP A 15 -0.34 6.58 12.47
N ASN A 16 -0.89 5.87 13.47
CA ASN A 16 -0.25 4.66 14.00
C ASN A 16 -0.20 3.52 12.98
N PHE A 17 -1.18 3.43 12.07
CA PHE A 17 -1.16 2.45 10.99
C PHE A 17 -0.09 2.81 9.96
N PHE A 18 -0.02 4.08 9.57
CA PHE A 18 0.99 4.53 8.60
C PHE A 18 2.41 4.41 9.16
N ASN A 19 2.63 4.78 10.42
CA ASN A 19 3.93 4.60 11.08
C ASN A 19 4.36 3.13 11.08
N LEU A 20 3.44 2.20 11.39
CA LEU A 20 3.74 0.77 11.36
C LEU A 20 4.14 0.30 9.96
N ILE A 21 3.40 0.72 8.92
CA ILE A 21 3.73 0.35 7.54
C ILE A 21 5.08 0.95 7.14
N GLU A 22 5.34 2.22 7.46
CA GLU A 22 6.60 2.90 7.16
C GLU A 22 7.79 2.20 7.83
N GLU A 23 7.67 1.81 9.11
CA GLU A 23 8.69 1.07 9.86
C GLU A 23 8.98 -0.31 9.24
N MET A 24 7.98 -0.94 8.63
CA MET A 24 8.13 -2.24 7.98
C MET A 24 8.60 -2.16 6.53
N THR A 25 8.40 -1.02 5.88
CA THR A 25 8.55 -0.86 4.42
C THR A 25 9.26 0.45 4.10
N SER A 26 8.58 1.41 3.46
CA SER A 26 9.03 2.78 3.25
C SER A 26 7.85 3.74 3.05
N GLU A 27 8.15 5.03 2.91
CA GLU A 27 7.16 6.09 2.69
C GLU A 27 6.29 5.85 1.44
N ILE A 28 6.85 5.22 0.38
CA ILE A 28 6.10 5.03 -0.87
C ILE A 28 4.92 4.08 -0.70
N GLU A 29 5.04 3.02 0.11
CA GLU A 29 3.95 2.12 0.44
C GLU A 29 2.86 2.84 1.25
N VAL A 30 3.25 3.71 2.18
CA VAL A 30 2.30 4.53 2.95
C VAL A 30 1.48 5.43 2.02
N GLU A 31 2.14 6.14 1.11
CA GLU A 31 1.46 7.01 0.15
C GLU A 31 0.50 6.23 -0.76
N ILE A 32 0.87 5.01 -1.17
CA ILE A 32 -0.01 4.11 -1.93
C ILE A 32 -1.29 3.80 -1.15
N LEU A 33 -1.17 3.47 0.13
CA LEU A 33 -2.31 3.17 0.99
C LEU A 33 -3.18 4.42 1.22
N GLN A 34 -2.57 5.57 1.43
CA GLN A 34 -3.27 6.85 1.56
C GLN A 34 -4.05 7.23 0.30
N ALA A 35 -3.44 7.07 -0.88
CA ALA A 35 -4.10 7.32 -2.17
C ALA A 35 -5.30 6.39 -2.40
N GLN A 36 -5.30 5.19 -1.81
CA GLN A 36 -6.43 4.25 -1.81
C GLN A 36 -7.46 4.50 -0.70
N GLY A 37 -7.22 5.47 0.20
CA GLY A 37 -8.05 5.68 1.39
C GLY A 37 -7.95 4.53 2.41
N ILE A 38 -6.90 3.70 2.31
CA ILE A 38 -6.63 2.60 3.24
C ILE A 38 -5.85 3.18 4.42
N ASN A 39 -6.51 3.21 5.58
CA ASN A 39 -5.98 3.85 6.79
C ASN A 39 -6.03 2.96 8.04
N ASN A 40 -6.21 1.65 7.84
CA ASN A 40 -6.26 0.66 8.90
C ASN A 40 -6.00 -0.74 8.34
N VAL A 41 -5.62 -1.65 9.23
CA VAL A 41 -5.26 -3.04 8.87
C VAL A 41 -6.41 -3.79 8.23
N LEU A 42 -7.66 -3.62 8.70
CA LEU A 42 -8.81 -4.34 8.13
C LEU A 42 -9.08 -3.95 6.67
N SER A 43 -8.93 -2.67 6.33
CA SER A 43 -9.07 -2.19 4.95
C SER A 43 -7.94 -2.70 4.06
N LEU A 44 -6.71 -2.75 4.58
CA LEU A 44 -5.55 -3.31 3.86
C LEU A 44 -5.78 -4.80 3.52
N LEU A 45 -6.12 -5.61 4.52
CA LEU A 45 -6.33 -7.06 4.35
C LEU A 45 -7.50 -7.42 3.42
N ARG A 46 -8.44 -6.49 3.19
CA ARG A 46 -9.58 -6.69 2.29
C ARG A 46 -9.34 -6.19 0.87
N SER A 47 -8.26 -5.46 0.64
CA SER A 47 -7.96 -4.91 -0.68
C SER A 47 -7.55 -6.03 -1.64
N GLN A 48 -8.16 -6.05 -2.83
CA GLN A 48 -7.91 -7.09 -3.83
C GLN A 48 -6.80 -6.70 -4.81
N ASP A 49 -6.66 -5.41 -5.10
CA ASP A 49 -5.63 -4.89 -6.01
C ASP A 49 -5.27 -3.45 -5.60
N LEU A 50 -4.22 -3.33 -4.79
CA LEU A 50 -3.71 -2.04 -4.31
C LEU A 50 -3.16 -1.14 -5.43
N PHE A 51 -2.78 -1.74 -6.56
CA PHE A 51 -2.02 -1.06 -7.61
C PHE A 51 -2.88 -0.70 -8.82
N HIS A 52 -4.12 -1.19 -8.89
CA HIS A 52 -5.06 -0.88 -9.98
C HIS A 52 -5.21 0.63 -10.21
N MET A 53 -5.12 1.44 -9.15
CA MET A 53 -5.22 2.90 -9.26
C MET A 53 -4.19 3.55 -10.19
N PHE A 54 -3.03 2.93 -10.40
CA PHE A 54 -2.02 3.49 -11.30
C PHE A 54 -2.41 3.40 -12.78
N GLN A 55 -3.46 2.65 -13.11
CA GLN A 55 -4.08 2.62 -14.44
C GLN A 55 -5.03 3.80 -14.68
N ILE A 56 -5.41 4.54 -13.63
CA ILE A 56 -6.27 5.71 -13.75
C ILE A 56 -5.44 6.87 -14.32
N ASP A 57 -5.95 7.50 -15.37
CA ASP A 57 -5.34 8.70 -15.95
C ASP A 57 -5.79 9.93 -15.16
N CYS A 58 -4.97 10.31 -14.18
CA CYS A 58 -5.28 11.35 -13.20
C CYS A 58 -3.95 12.02 -12.76
N GLU A 59 -3.95 13.36 -12.74
CA GLU A 59 -2.76 14.16 -12.45
C GLU A 59 -2.29 13.96 -11.01
N GLU A 60 -3.24 13.82 -10.09
CA GLU A 60 -3.02 13.63 -8.66
C GLU A 60 -2.23 12.34 -8.34
N LEU A 61 -2.31 11.33 -9.20
CA LEU A 61 -1.56 10.07 -9.04
C LEU A 61 -0.25 10.05 -9.85
N GLN A 62 0.00 11.05 -10.68
CA GLN A 62 1.10 11.01 -11.64
C GLN A 62 2.47 10.98 -10.95
N ASP A 63 2.67 11.80 -9.93
CA ASP A 63 3.92 11.82 -9.17
C ASP A 63 4.18 10.50 -8.44
N LEU A 64 3.16 10.02 -7.71
CA LEU A 64 3.23 8.74 -7.01
C LEU A 64 3.51 7.58 -7.97
N ARG A 65 2.86 7.57 -9.16
CA ARG A 65 3.11 6.59 -10.22
C ARG A 65 4.55 6.62 -10.71
N ASN A 66 5.11 7.81 -10.93
CA ASN A 66 6.50 7.96 -11.41
C ASN A 66 7.53 7.44 -10.40
N ARG A 67 7.25 7.56 -9.10
CA ARG A 67 8.12 7.04 -8.04
C ARG A 67 7.93 5.53 -7.83
N ALA A 68 6.68 5.06 -7.80
CA ALA A 68 6.35 3.66 -7.53
C ALA A 68 6.54 2.71 -8.73
N CYS A 69 6.49 3.24 -9.97
CA CYS A 69 6.54 2.42 -11.19
C CYS A 69 7.84 2.58 -11.97
N LEU A 70 8.08 1.60 -12.85
CA LEU A 70 8.97 1.67 -13.99
C LEU A 70 8.12 1.85 -15.25
N ARG A 71 8.50 2.80 -16.11
CA ARG A 71 7.90 2.94 -17.44
C ARG A 71 8.57 1.96 -18.39
N LEU A 72 7.76 1.10 -19.01
CA LEU A 72 8.20 0.12 -19.98
C LEU A 72 8.29 0.74 -21.38
N ASN A 73 9.04 0.09 -22.28
CA ASN A 73 9.25 0.59 -23.64
C ASN A 73 7.95 0.68 -24.47
N ASN A 74 6.93 -0.12 -24.13
CA ASN A 74 5.61 -0.09 -24.75
C ASN A 74 4.71 1.05 -24.21
N GLY A 75 5.21 1.86 -23.28
CA GLY A 75 4.46 2.95 -22.65
C GLY A 75 3.65 2.52 -21.43
N GLU A 76 3.58 1.23 -21.11
CA GLU A 76 2.93 0.73 -19.89
C GLU A 76 3.79 0.99 -18.64
N TYR A 77 3.15 0.86 -17.48
CA TYR A 77 3.80 0.98 -16.19
C TYR A 77 3.84 -0.37 -15.48
N MET A 78 4.97 -0.67 -14.87
CA MET A 78 5.15 -1.81 -13.99
C MET A 78 5.46 -1.31 -12.59
N ILE A 79 4.76 -1.81 -11.57
CA ILE A 79 5.11 -1.52 -10.17
C ILE A 79 6.49 -2.10 -9.87
N ARG A 80 7.34 -1.33 -9.21
CA ARG A 80 8.66 -1.82 -8.77
C ARG A 80 8.45 -3.09 -7.91
N PRO A 81 9.11 -4.22 -8.23
CA PRO A 81 8.87 -5.48 -7.54
C PRO A 81 9.01 -5.38 -6.02
N ALA A 82 10.01 -4.64 -5.52
CA ALA A 82 10.23 -4.43 -4.09
C ALA A 82 9.01 -3.82 -3.37
N ILE A 83 8.30 -2.87 -3.98
CA ILE A 83 7.11 -2.24 -3.39
C ILE A 83 5.98 -3.26 -3.26
N LYS A 84 5.81 -4.10 -4.29
CA LYS A 84 4.83 -5.18 -4.27
C LYS A 84 5.16 -6.21 -3.18
N GLU A 85 6.41 -6.66 -3.13
CA GLU A 85 6.89 -7.63 -2.13
C GLU A 85 6.73 -7.11 -0.70
N ASN A 86 7.00 -5.82 -0.46
CA ASN A 86 6.84 -5.17 0.84
C ASN A 86 5.38 -5.20 1.33
N LEU A 87 4.43 -4.80 0.47
CA LEU A 87 3.01 -4.81 0.82
C LEU A 87 2.45 -6.24 0.94
N ASP A 88 2.89 -7.15 0.07
CA ASP A 88 2.53 -8.57 0.15
C ASP A 88 3.04 -9.17 1.48
N TYR A 89 4.25 -8.80 1.92
CA TYR A 89 4.77 -9.20 3.23
C TYR A 89 3.88 -8.68 4.37
N CYS A 90 3.49 -7.41 4.36
CA CYS A 90 2.58 -6.85 5.36
C CYS A 90 1.22 -7.57 5.44
N ILE A 91 0.70 -8.08 4.33
CA ILE A 91 -0.58 -8.78 4.26
C ILE A 91 -0.48 -10.23 4.78
N ASN A 92 0.69 -10.86 4.65
CA ASN A 92 0.90 -12.27 4.97
C ASN A 92 1.48 -12.54 6.37
N ILE A 93 1.72 -11.51 7.18
CA ILE A 93 2.09 -11.62 8.61
C ILE A 93 0.86 -11.89 9.47
#